data_AF-A0A9D4DZ06-F1
#
_entry.id   AF-A0A9D4DZ06-F1
#
_cell.length_a   1.000
_cell.length_b   1.000
_cell.length_c   1.000
_cell.angle_alpha   90.00
_cell.angle_beta   90.00
_cell.angle_gamma   90.00
#
_symmetry.space_group_name_H-M   'P 1'
#
loop_
_entity.id
_entity.type
_entity.pdbx_description
1 polymer ?
#
loop_
_entity_poly.entity_id
_entity_poly.type
_entity_poly.pdbx_seq_one_letter_code
_entity_poly.pdbx_strand_id
1 'polypeptide(L)'
;MHRIPTKKGQTRSVLIKIRNNDDKSAVMRKRKEMRNGGHRLVDDVTALNTGLMSRLQLHQDIESTWFFNGSVFALTKRQERIKFDLNDNIDTVIREFRAKRN
;
A
#
# COMPACT_ATOMS: atom_id res chain seq x y z
N MET A 1 18.91 9.63 5.25
CA MET A 1 18.92 8.16 5.06
C MET A 1 19.40 7.55 6.36
N HIS A 2 18.66 6.59 6.92
CA HIS A 2 19.03 5.94 8.19
C HIS A 2 18.95 4.43 8.04
N ARG A 3 19.75 3.67 8.80
CA ARG A 3 19.63 2.20 8.86
C ARG A 3 18.70 1.81 10.00
N ILE A 4 17.81 0.84 9.74
CA ILE A 4 16.95 0.27 10.77
C ILE A 4 17.75 -0.81 11.52
N PRO A 5 17.69 -0.86 12.87
CA PRO A 5 18.30 -1.95 13.63
C PRO A 5 17.76 -3.33 13.19
N THR A 6 18.65 -4.29 12.99
CA THR A 6 18.31 -5.69 12.68
C THR A 6 19.08 -6.66 13.59
N LYS A 7 18.64 -7.92 13.65
CA LYS A 7 19.35 -8.98 14.40
C LYS A 7 20.77 -9.17 13.84
N LYS A 8 21.73 -9.57 14.69
CA LYS A 8 23.11 -9.88 14.28
C LYS A 8 23.10 -10.91 13.15
N GLY A 9 23.89 -10.67 12.11
CA GLY A 9 24.00 -11.54 10.93
C GLY A 9 23.03 -11.25 9.78
N GLN A 10 22.08 -10.32 9.94
CA GLN A 10 21.17 -9.91 8.85
C GLN A 10 21.58 -8.57 8.24
N THR A 11 21.47 -8.47 6.90
CA THR A 11 21.65 -7.20 6.18
C THR A 11 20.67 -6.14 6.69
N ARG A 12 21.20 -5.02 7.18
CA ARG A 12 20.40 -3.91 7.70
C ARG A 12 19.66 -3.19 6.57
N SER A 13 18.33 -3.18 6.64
CA SER A 13 17.49 -2.35 5.77
C SER A 13 17.78 -0.87 5.97
N VAL A 14 17.59 -0.10 4.90
CA VAL A 14 17.75 1.34 4.89
C VAL A 14 16.38 2.00 4.81
N LEU A 15 16.11 2.91 5.74
CA LEU A 15 14.99 3.84 5.67
C LEU A 15 15.39 5.08 4.86
N ILE A 16 14.63 5.32 3.78
CA ILE A 16 14.82 6.46 2.88
C ILE A 16 13.57 7.34 2.96
N LYS A 17 13.77 8.60 3.38
CA LYS A 17 12.75 9.64 3.26
C LYS A 17 12.95 10.36 1.93
N ILE A 18 11.98 10.23 1.03
CA ILE A 18 11.95 10.96 -0.24
C ILE A 18 11.25 12.30 0.01
N ARG A 19 11.67 13.35 -0.71
CA ARG A 19 11.22 14.73 -0.51
C ARG A 19 9.71 14.88 -0.68
N ASN A 20 9.14 14.27 -1.70
CA ASN A 20 7.72 14.41 -2.05
C ASN A 20 7.14 13.12 -2.66
N ASN A 21 5.82 13.09 -2.84
CA ASN A 21 5.10 11.92 -3.35
C ASN A 21 5.30 11.67 -4.85
N ASP A 22 5.59 12.70 -5.64
CA ASP A 22 5.81 12.57 -7.08
C ASP A 22 7.14 11.85 -7.37
N ASP A 23 8.21 12.30 -6.71
CA ASP A 23 9.53 11.66 -6.75
C ASP A 23 9.44 10.23 -6.22
N LYS A 24 8.72 10.03 -5.11
CA LYS A 24 8.48 8.69 -4.55
C LYS A 24 7.76 7.80 -5.56
N SER A 25 6.73 8.32 -6.22
CA SER A 25 5.98 7.57 -7.24
C SER A 25 6.85 7.21 -8.43
N ALA A 26 7.70 8.13 -8.90
CA ALA A 26 8.66 7.87 -9.98
C ALA A 26 9.64 6.74 -9.61
N VAL A 27 10.21 6.77 -8.41
CA VAL A 27 11.10 5.72 -7.90
C VAL A 27 10.36 4.39 -7.77
N MET A 28 9.17 4.38 -7.18
CA MET A 28 8.41 3.16 -6.94
C MET A 28 7.91 2.47 -8.22
N ARG A 29 7.76 3.21 -9.33
CA ARG A 29 7.46 2.63 -10.66
C ARG A 29 8.65 1.85 -11.23
N LYS A 30 9.88 2.29 -10.96
CA LYS A 30 11.13 1.63 -11.42
C LYS A 30 11.63 0.53 -10.47
N ARG A 31 10.93 0.25 -9.35
CA ARG A 31 11.37 -0.74 -8.35
C ARG A 31 11.62 -2.15 -8.91
N LYS A 32 10.99 -2.51 -10.03
CA LYS A 32 11.20 -3.81 -10.70
C LYS A 32 12.64 -3.95 -11.19
N GLU A 33 13.24 -2.87 -11.70
CA GLU A 33 14.64 -2.86 -12.14
C GLU A 33 15.59 -3.09 -10.95
N MET A 34 15.31 -2.48 -9.80
CA MET A 34 16.07 -2.73 -8.57
C MET A 34 15.98 -4.18 -8.11
N ARG A 35 14.79 -4.79 -8.21
CA ARG A 35 14.58 -6.20 -7.86
C ARG A 35 15.41 -7.12 -8.75
N ASN A 36 15.51 -6.82 -10.04
CA ASN A 36 16.35 -7.58 -10.98
C ASN A 36 17.83 -7.48 -10.61
N GLY A 37 18.26 -6.35 -10.03
CA GLY A 37 19.60 -6.17 -9.47
C GLY A 37 19.80 -6.78 -8.07
N GLY A 38 18.87 -7.59 -7.56
CA GLY A 38 18.97 -8.23 -6.24
C GLY A 38 18.55 -7.35 -5.05
N HIS A 39 18.03 -6.14 -5.29
CA HIS A 39 17.61 -5.22 -4.25
C HIS A 39 16.09 -5.13 -4.13
N ARG A 40 15.55 -5.27 -2.91
CA ARG A 40 14.12 -5.14 -2.66
C ARG A 40 13.81 -3.73 -2.14
N LEU A 41 13.04 -2.97 -2.92
CA LEU A 41 12.44 -1.71 -2.48
C LEU A 41 10.97 -1.94 -2.15
N VAL A 42 10.56 -1.56 -0.94
CA VAL A 42 9.17 -1.64 -0.46
C VAL A 42 8.74 -0.32 0.15
N ASP A 43 7.45 -0.06 0.09
CA ASP A 43 6.83 1.00 0.90
C ASP A 43 6.91 0.64 2.38
N ASP A 44 7.04 1.67 3.23
CA ASP A 44 6.86 1.55 4.67
C ASP A 44 5.36 1.51 4.98
N VAL A 45 4.86 0.31 5.25
CA VAL A 45 3.44 0.08 5.56
C VAL A 45 3.31 -0.05 7.07
N THR A 46 2.55 0.86 7.68
CA THR A 46 2.29 0.84 9.12
C THR A 46 1.42 -0.36 9.51
N ALA A 47 1.50 -0.79 10.77
CA ALA A 47 0.66 -1.87 11.30
C ALA A 47 -0.84 -1.57 11.14
N LEU A 48 -1.24 -0.30 11.27
CA LEU A 48 -2.61 0.15 11.07
C LEU A 48 -3.06 -0.03 9.61
N ASN A 49 -2.20 0.32 8.64
CA ASN A 49 -2.48 0.08 7.23
C ASN A 49 -2.55 -1.42 6.90
N THR A 50 -1.66 -2.24 7.49
CA THR A 50 -1.73 -3.70 7.35
C THR A 50 -3.03 -4.25 7.92
N GLY A 51 -3.48 -3.77 9.08
CA GLY A 51 -4.76 -4.16 9.68
C GLY A 51 -5.97 -3.81 8.81
N LEU A 52 -5.98 -2.62 8.21
CA LEU A 52 -7.01 -2.24 7.24
C LEU A 52 -6.99 -3.15 6.01
N MET A 53 -5.82 -3.44 5.46
CA MET A 53 -5.70 -4.36 4.31
C MET A 53 -6.23 -5.76 4.63
N SER A 54 -5.97 -6.29 5.84
CA SER A 54 -6.51 -7.58 6.29
C SER A 54 -8.04 -7.55 6.40
N ARG A 55 -8.62 -6.47 6.95
CA ARG A 55 -10.08 -6.30 7.01
C ARG A 55 -10.71 -6.26 5.62
N LEU A 56 -10.08 -5.54 4.69
CA LEU A 56 -10.53 -5.46 3.31
C LEU A 56 -10.43 -6.82 2.59
N GLN A 57 -9.37 -7.59 2.80
CA GLN A 57 -9.21 -8.93 2.20
C GLN A 57 -10.28 -9.93 2.64
N LEU A 58 -10.80 -9.77 3.86
CA LEU A 58 -11.88 -10.62 4.39
C LEU A 58 -13.27 -10.17 3.92
N HIS A 59 -13.38 -9.00 3.29
CA HIS A 59 -14.66 -8.44 2.90
C HIS A 59 -15.19 -9.08 1.61
N GLN A 60 -16.47 -9.46 1.61
CA GLN A 60 -17.09 -10.25 0.53
C GLN A 60 -17.05 -9.58 -0.86
N ASP A 61 -17.07 -8.25 -0.91
CA ASP A 61 -17.05 -7.49 -2.17
C ASP A 61 -15.64 -7.23 -2.72
N ILE A 62 -14.60 -7.54 -1.94
CA ILE A 62 -13.20 -7.26 -2.29
C ILE A 62 -12.56 -8.49 -2.94
N GLU A 63 -11.80 -8.24 -4.00
CA GLU A 63 -11.00 -9.24 -4.71
C GLU A 63 -9.53 -9.17 -4.31
N SER A 64 -8.95 -7.97 -4.26
CA SER A 64 -7.55 -7.78 -3.88
C SER A 64 -7.31 -6.42 -3.22
N THR A 65 -6.22 -6.32 -2.44
CA THR A 65 -5.84 -5.10 -1.73
C THR A 65 -4.35 -4.85 -1.87
N TRP A 66 -3.96 -3.57 -1.94
CA TRP A 66 -2.55 -3.18 -1.98
C TRP A 66 -2.34 -1.79 -1.37
N PHE A 67 -1.14 -1.58 -0.84
CA PHE A 67 -0.68 -0.27 -0.43
C PHE A 67 0.08 0.39 -1.59
N PHE A 68 -0.20 1.66 -1.83
CA PHE A 68 0.54 2.46 -2.80
C PHE A 68 0.56 3.92 -2.39
N ASN A 69 1.75 4.52 -2.36
CA ASN A 69 1.94 5.95 -2.16
C ASN A 69 1.20 6.52 -0.92
N GLY A 70 1.31 5.84 0.22
CA GLY A 70 0.70 6.32 1.46
C GLY A 70 -0.79 6.00 1.60
N SER A 71 -1.40 5.29 0.65
CA SER A 71 -2.84 4.98 0.67
C SER A 71 -3.08 3.48 0.50
N VAL A 72 -4.14 2.99 1.14
CA VAL A 72 -4.65 1.62 0.91
C VAL A 72 -5.66 1.67 -0.23
N PHE A 73 -5.51 0.76 -1.19
CA PHE A 73 -6.44 0.57 -2.28
C PHE A 73 -6.99 -0.86 -2.24
N ALA A 74 -8.22 -1.02 -2.73
CA ALA A 74 -8.80 -2.31 -3.00
C ALA A 74 -9.41 -2.35 -4.41
N LEU A 75 -9.37 -3.54 -5.01
CA LEU A 75 -10.13 -3.90 -6.20
C LEU A 75 -11.36 -4.69 -5.73
N THR A 76 -12.54 -4.20 -6.06
CA THR A 76 -13.79 -4.96 -5.83
C THR A 76 -13.92 -6.06 -6.88
N LYS A 77 -14.73 -7.08 -6.60
CA LYS A 77 -15.10 -8.13 -7.57
C LYS A 77 -15.78 -7.59 -8.83
N ARG A 78 -16.28 -6.35 -8.78
CA ARG A 78 -16.85 -5.61 -9.92
C ARG A 78 -15.78 -4.84 -10.72
N GLN A 79 -14.50 -5.11 -10.47
CA GLN A 79 -13.36 -4.41 -11.09
C GLN A 79 -13.29 -2.91 -10.74
N GLU A 80 -13.82 -2.51 -9.59
CA GLU A 80 -13.79 -1.12 -9.13
C GLU A 80 -12.57 -0.90 -8.25
N ARG A 81 -11.75 0.11 -8.58
CA ARG A 81 -10.61 0.50 -7.74
C ARG A 81 -11.03 1.61 -6.78
N ILE A 82 -11.00 1.31 -5.49
CA ILE A 82 -11.42 2.21 -4.42
C ILE A 82 -10.25 2.50 -3.48
N LYS A 83 -10.10 3.76 -3.08
CA LYS A 83 -9.14 4.19 -2.05
C LYS A 83 -9.86 4.15 -0.70
N PHE A 84 -9.17 3.66 0.33
CA PHE A 84 -9.64 3.68 1.71
C PHE A 84 -8.67 4.45 2.60
N ASP A 85 -9.23 5.25 3.49
CA ASP A 85 -8.54 5.86 4.61
C ASP A 85 -8.67 4.98 5.87
N LEU A 86 -7.78 5.19 6.85
CA LEU A 86 -7.57 4.25 7.95
C LEU A 86 -8.82 3.95 8.78
N ASN A 87 -9.65 4.97 8.99
CA ASN A 87 -10.81 4.94 9.86
C ASN A 87 -12.13 4.74 9.08
N ASP A 88 -12.05 4.43 7.79
CA ASP A 88 -13.22 4.25 6.95
C ASP A 88 -14.05 3.05 7.41
N ASN A 89 -15.37 3.22 7.34
CA ASN A 89 -16.29 2.11 7.32
C ASN A 89 -16.35 1.56 5.88
N ILE A 90 -15.93 0.30 5.71
CA ILE A 90 -15.75 -0.33 4.39
C ILE A 90 -17.08 -0.35 3.61
N ASP A 91 -18.18 -0.74 4.25
CA ASP A 91 -19.50 -0.82 3.62
C ASP A 91 -19.99 0.56 3.15
N THR A 92 -19.82 1.57 4.01
CA THR A 92 -20.20 2.96 3.67
C THR A 92 -19.44 3.46 2.45
N VAL A 93 -18.12 3.26 2.41
CA VAL A 93 -17.28 3.72 1.29
C VAL A 93 -17.65 3.02 -0.02
N ILE A 94 -17.87 1.70 0.01
CA ILE A 94 -18.28 0.94 -1.19
C ILE A 94 -19.65 1.43 -1.69
N ARG A 95 -20.60 1.63 -0.78
CA ARG A 95 -21.95 2.13 -1.11
C ARG A 95 -21.88 3.52 -1.75
N GLU A 96 -21.13 4.44 -1.14
CA GLU A 96 -20.98 5.81 -1.65
C GLU A 96 -20.24 5.86 -2.98
N PHE A 97 -19.22 5.03 -3.17
CA PHE A 97 -18.50 4.91 -4.43
C PHE A 97 -19.44 4.49 -5.56
N ARG A 98 -20.32 3.51 -5.31
CA ARG A 98 -21.31 3.04 -6.28
C ARG A 98 -22.38 4.09 -6.55
N ALA A 99 -22.85 4.79 -5.53
CA ALA A 99 -23.86 5.84 -5.66
C ALA A 99 -23.39 7.02 -6.52
N LYS A 100 -22.10 7.40 -6.44
CA LYS A 100 -21.52 8.48 -7.25
C LYS A 100 -21.32 8.12 -8.74
N ARG A 101 -21.49 6.85 -9.12
CA ARG A 101 -21.26 6.35 -10.48
C ARG A 101 -22.55 6.07 -11.25
N ASN A 102 -23.69 6.12 -10.57
CA ASN A 102 -25.03 6.11 -11.17
C ASN A 102 -25.49 7.55 -11.41
#